data_AF-A0A2I1FSP1-F1
#
_entry.id   AF-A0A2I1FSP1-F1
#
_cell.length_a   1.000
_cell.length_b   1.000
_cell.length_c   1.000
_cell.angle_alpha   90.00
_cell.angle_beta   90.00
_cell.angle_gamma   90.00
#
_symmetry.space_group_name_H-M   'P 1'
#
loop_
_entity.id
_entity.type
_entity.pdbx_description
1 polymer ?
#
loop_
_entity_poly.entity_id
_entity_poly.type
_entity_poly.pdbx_seq_one_letter_code
_entity_poly.pdbx_strand_id
1 'polypeptide(L)'
;DCQNIIDFYGLTISESRTILVTEWAEKGNLREYILNYEQTIDLKWKLKIACDIAKGLNFLHSVRMIHQDVRAENIVITDHDIAKITNFKCRNRNSEATGNISVNKDKIQYSAPEILRRGITGEEKSDHSKYNIKCEVYSFGILLWEIAECKIPYQQFED
;
A
#
# COMPACT_ATOMS: atom_id res chain seq x y z
N ASP A 1 -12.61 -14.96 1.73
CA ASP A 1 -11.97 -14.37 0.54
C ASP A 1 -12.42 -12.94 0.31
N CYS A 2 -11.50 -12.11 -0.17
CA CYS A 2 -11.76 -10.72 -0.53
C CYS A 2 -11.23 -10.49 -1.94
N GLN A 3 -12.10 -10.07 -2.86
CA GLN A 3 -11.75 -9.85 -4.26
C GLN A 3 -10.74 -8.70 -4.47
N ASN A 4 -10.48 -7.88 -3.45
CA ASN A 4 -9.56 -6.74 -3.50
C ASN A 4 -8.22 -7.02 -2.81
N ILE A 5 -7.92 -8.29 -2.53
CA ILE A 5 -6.62 -8.79 -2.08
C ILE A 5 -6.13 -9.71 -3.19
N ILE A 6 -4.86 -9.60 -3.59
CA ILE A 6 -4.29 -10.47 -4.62
C ILE A 6 -4.36 -11.93 -4.17
N ASP A 7 -4.77 -12.84 -5.07
CA ASP A 7 -4.86 -14.25 -4.68
C ASP A 7 -3.46 -14.85 -4.50
N PHE A 8 -3.28 -15.56 -3.39
CA PHE A 8 -2.05 -16.27 -3.05
C PHE A 8 -2.22 -17.75 -3.40
N TYR A 9 -1.34 -18.26 -4.26
CA TYR A 9 -1.38 -19.65 -4.69
C TYR A 9 -0.42 -20.55 -3.91
N GLY A 10 0.70 -19.99 -3.44
CA GLY A 10 1.66 -20.76 -2.65
C GLY A 10 3.04 -20.16 -2.57
N LEU A 11 3.88 -20.84 -1.80
CA LEU A 11 5.33 -20.62 -1.77
C LEU A 11 6.01 -21.76 -2.48
N THR A 12 7.03 -21.46 -3.27
CA THR A 12 7.95 -22.46 -3.81
C THR A 12 9.39 -22.09 -3.48
N ILE A 13 10.29 -23.07 -3.55
CA ILE A 13 11.71 -22.88 -3.27
C ILE A 13 12.48 -23.24 -4.53
N SER A 14 13.27 -22.30 -5.03
CA SER A 14 14.20 -22.53 -6.14
C SER A 14 15.54 -21.93 -5.78
N GLU A 15 16.63 -22.69 -5.98
CA GLU A 15 18.00 -22.23 -5.73
C GLU A 15 18.19 -21.56 -4.36
N SER A 16 17.62 -22.15 -3.29
CA SER A 16 17.61 -21.61 -1.92
C SER A 16 16.92 -20.26 -1.71
N ARG A 17 16.13 -19.78 -2.70
CA ARG A 17 15.27 -18.60 -2.58
C ARG A 17 13.82 -19.04 -2.39
N THR A 18 13.12 -18.39 -1.45
CA THR A 18 11.67 -18.53 -1.32
C THR A 18 11.00 -17.62 -2.33
N ILE A 19 10.14 -18.19 -3.17
CA ILE A 19 9.41 -17.51 -4.24
C ILE A 19 7.92 -17.50 -3.87
N LEU A 20 7.31 -16.32 -3.90
CA LEU A 20 5.89 -16.12 -3.70
C LEU A 20 5.16 -16.27 -5.04
N VAL A 21 4.13 -17.13 -5.09
CA VAL A 21 3.29 -17.32 -6.27
C VAL A 21 1.91 -16.72 -5.99
N THR A 22 1.53 -15.75 -6.80
CA THR A 22 0.25 -15.05 -6.72
C THR A 22 -0.47 -15.07 -8.07
N GLU A 23 -1.73 -14.65 -8.07
CA GLU A 23 -2.40 -14.19 -9.27
C GLU A 23 -1.57 -13.16 -10.04
N TRP A 24 -1.70 -13.20 -11.37
CA TRP A 24 -1.11 -12.23 -12.27
C TRP A 24 -2.12 -11.09 -12.52
N ALA A 25 -1.64 -9.85 -12.48
CA ALA A 25 -2.45 -8.67 -12.75
C ALA A 25 -1.94 -8.00 -14.03
N GLU A 26 -2.70 -8.13 -15.12
CA GLU A 26 -2.27 -7.84 -16.49
C GLU A 26 -1.92 -6.38 -16.74
N LYS A 27 -2.54 -5.46 -15.99
CA LYS A 27 -2.35 -4.02 -16.14
C LYS A 27 -1.27 -3.46 -15.21
N GLY A 28 -0.51 -4.33 -14.54
CA GLY A 28 0.60 -3.94 -13.66
C GLY A 28 0.14 -3.26 -12.37
N ASN A 29 1.04 -2.48 -11.77
CA ASN A 29 0.70 -1.71 -10.57
C ASN A 29 0.06 -0.35 -10.92
N LEU A 30 -0.65 0.25 -9.96
CA LEU A 30 -1.38 1.48 -10.14
C LEU A 30 -0.48 2.66 -10.52
N ARG A 31 0.78 2.70 -10.05
CA ARG A 31 1.74 3.75 -10.41
C ARG A 31 2.07 3.68 -11.90
N GLU A 32 2.44 2.51 -12.39
CA GLU A 32 2.69 2.26 -13.81
C GLU A 32 1.43 2.52 -14.65
N TYR A 33 0.27 2.10 -14.13
CA TYR A 33 -1.00 2.29 -14.82
C TYR A 33 -1.31 3.77 -15.06
N ILE A 34 -1.18 4.61 -14.01
CA ILE A 34 -1.42 6.05 -14.10
C ILE A 34 -0.50 6.70 -15.14
N LEU A 35 0.79 6.32 -15.16
CA LEU A 35 1.77 6.89 -16.08
C LEU A 35 1.56 6.45 -17.54
N ASN A 36 1.14 5.20 -17.76
CA ASN A 36 1.02 4.64 -19.11
C ASN A 36 -0.35 4.90 -19.76
N TYR A 37 -1.39 5.10 -18.95
CA TYR A 37 -2.79 5.11 -19.42
C TYR A 37 -3.57 6.36 -19.00
N GLU A 38 -2.90 7.46 -18.67
CA GLU A 38 -3.52 8.71 -18.16
C GLU A 38 -4.78 9.14 -18.94
N GLN A 39 -4.73 9.06 -20.28
CA GLN A 39 -5.85 9.48 -21.15
C GLN A 39 -7.12 8.61 -21.02
N THR A 40 -7.02 7.43 -20.43
CA THR A 40 -8.15 6.50 -20.23
C THR A 40 -8.79 6.64 -18.85
N ILE A 41 -8.19 7.43 -17.96
CA ILE A 41 -8.60 7.54 -16.56
C ILE A 41 -9.68 8.61 -16.40
N ASP A 42 -10.93 8.16 -16.34
CA ASP A 42 -12.06 9.03 -16.02
C ASP A 42 -12.41 9.00 -14.52
N LEU A 43 -13.31 9.89 -14.09
CA LEU A 43 -13.76 9.97 -12.70
C LEU A 43 -14.39 8.66 -12.20
N LYS A 44 -15.11 7.94 -13.07
CA LYS A 44 -15.79 6.70 -12.71
C LYS A 44 -14.76 5.61 -12.39
N TRP A 45 -13.71 5.50 -13.19
CA TRP A 45 -12.59 4.60 -12.95
C TRP A 45 -11.87 4.95 -11.64
N LYS A 46 -11.56 6.23 -11.41
CA LYS A 46 -10.93 6.70 -10.17
C LYS A 46 -11.71 6.28 -8.93
N LEU A 47 -13.03 6.50 -8.94
CA LEU A 47 -13.92 6.11 -7.84
C LEU A 47 -14.01 4.59 -7.66
N LYS A 48 -14.02 3.82 -8.76
CA LYS A 48 -14.01 2.35 -8.70
C LYS A 48 -12.75 1.84 -7.99
N ILE A 49 -11.57 2.28 -8.44
CA ILE A 49 -10.29 1.87 -7.87
C ILE A 49 -10.16 2.28 -6.40
N ALA A 50 -10.54 3.51 -6.05
CA ALA A 50 -10.55 3.98 -4.67
C ALA A 50 -11.46 3.11 -3.78
N CYS A 51 -12.65 2.75 -4.27
CA CYS A 51 -13.60 1.90 -3.55
C CYS A 51 -13.06 0.47 -3.35
N ASP A 52 -12.43 -0.09 -4.38
CA ASP A 52 -11.82 -1.42 -4.34
C ASP A 52 -10.67 -1.48 -3.32
N ILE A 53 -9.78 -0.49 -3.32
CA ILE A 53 -8.71 -0.39 -2.31
C ILE A 53 -9.30 -0.27 -0.90
N ALA A 54 -10.34 0.56 -0.72
CA ALA A 54 -11.00 0.73 0.58
C ALA A 54 -11.63 -0.59 1.09
N LYS A 55 -12.25 -1.38 0.21
CA LYS A 55 -12.79 -2.71 0.56
C LYS A 55 -11.68 -3.66 1.00
N GLY A 56 -10.56 -3.69 0.28
CA GLY A 56 -9.39 -4.50 0.62
C GLY A 56 -8.81 -4.14 1.99
N LEU A 57 -8.61 -2.84 2.27
CA LEU A 57 -8.12 -2.36 3.57
C LEU A 57 -9.11 -2.67 4.69
N ASN A 58 -10.41 -2.46 4.47
CA ASN A 58 -11.45 -2.79 5.44
C ASN A 58 -11.48 -4.30 5.76
N PHE A 59 -11.29 -5.15 4.75
CA PHE A 59 -11.15 -6.59 4.96
C PHE A 59 -9.95 -6.91 5.86
N LEU A 60 -8.76 -6.35 5.57
CA LEU A 60 -7.56 -6.55 6.41
C LEU A 60 -7.80 -6.12 7.86
N HIS A 61 -8.43 -4.96 8.06
CA HIS A 61 -8.76 -4.45 9.40
C HIS A 61 -9.73 -5.37 10.14
N SER A 62 -10.71 -5.95 9.44
CA SER A 62 -11.69 -6.88 10.01
C SER A 62 -11.03 -8.14 10.59
N VAL A 63 -9.92 -8.59 9.98
CA VAL A 63 -9.10 -9.71 10.46
C VAL A 63 -7.91 -9.26 11.32
N ARG A 64 -7.95 -8.01 11.81
CA ARG A 64 -6.93 -7.41 12.69
C ARG A 64 -5.52 -7.38 12.08
N MET A 65 -5.44 -7.27 10.76
CA MET A 65 -4.19 -7.06 10.03
C MET A 65 -4.10 -5.61 9.55
N ILE A 66 -2.87 -5.09 9.55
CA ILE A 66 -2.53 -3.78 8.99
C ILE A 66 -1.51 -4.03 7.89
N HIS A 67 -1.70 -3.44 6.71
CA HIS A 67 -0.85 -3.61 5.53
C HIS A 67 0.53 -2.99 5.70
N GLN A 68 0.59 -1.81 6.33
CA GLN A 68 1.81 -1.02 6.62
C GLN A 68 2.55 -0.42 5.43
N ASP A 69 2.16 -0.73 4.20
CA ASP A 69 2.82 -0.23 2.98
C ASP A 69 1.77 0.14 1.91
N VAL A 70 0.80 0.98 2.27
CA VAL A 70 -0.26 1.41 1.35
C VAL A 70 0.27 2.52 0.43
N ARG A 71 0.43 2.20 -0.85
CA ARG A 71 0.98 3.08 -1.90
C ARG A 71 0.67 2.50 -3.29
N ALA A 72 0.77 3.30 -4.34
CA ALA A 72 0.34 2.91 -5.69
C ALA A 72 1.07 1.68 -6.24
N GLU A 73 2.34 1.49 -5.91
CA GLU A 73 3.15 0.34 -6.35
C GLU A 73 2.69 -0.99 -5.72
N ASN A 74 1.95 -0.93 -4.60
CA ASN A 74 1.40 -2.10 -3.92
C ASN A 74 -0.09 -2.32 -4.22
N ILE A 75 -0.64 -1.58 -5.19
CA ILE A 75 -1.97 -1.82 -5.76
C ILE A 75 -1.76 -2.33 -7.17
N VAL A 76 -2.29 -3.51 -7.50
CA VAL A 76 -2.25 -4.05 -8.86
C VAL A 76 -3.63 -4.04 -9.49
N ILE A 77 -3.67 -3.89 -10.81
CA ILE A 77 -4.90 -3.78 -11.59
C ILE A 77 -5.01 -5.00 -12.50
N THR A 78 -6.10 -5.74 -12.37
CA THR A 78 -6.39 -6.88 -13.27
C THR A 78 -6.92 -6.38 -14.61
N ASP A 79 -6.88 -7.21 -15.65
CA ASP A 79 -7.53 -6.97 -16.94
C ASP A 79 -8.98 -6.42 -16.84
N HIS A 80 -9.77 -6.89 -15.87
CA HIS A 80 -11.15 -6.46 -15.57
C HIS A 80 -11.27 -5.12 -14.79
N ASP A 81 -10.20 -4.34 -14.70
CA ASP A 81 -10.12 -3.08 -13.94
C ASP A 81 -10.47 -3.25 -12.45
N ILE A 82 -10.07 -4.37 -11.85
CA ILE A 82 -10.25 -4.60 -10.41
C ILE A 82 -8.94 -4.26 -9.71
N ALA A 83 -8.99 -3.36 -8.73
CA ALA A 83 -7.83 -3.10 -7.88
C ALA A 83 -7.71 -4.14 -6.77
N LYS A 84 -6.51 -4.70 -6.66
CA LYS A 84 -6.12 -5.66 -5.63
C LYS A 84 -4.89 -5.18 -4.87
N ILE A 85 -4.92 -5.29 -3.55
CA ILE A 85 -3.78 -4.98 -2.67
C ILE A 85 -2.79 -6.15 -2.71
N THR A 86 -1.50 -5.84 -2.83
CA THR A 86 -0.40 -6.81 -2.85
C THR A 86 0.77 -6.36 -1.98
N ASN A 87 1.83 -7.17 -1.91
CA ASN A 87 3.08 -6.87 -1.19
C ASN A 87 2.85 -6.66 0.31
N PHE A 88 2.23 -7.65 0.94
CA PHE A 88 1.86 -7.65 2.35
C PHE A 88 3.10 -7.64 3.26
N LYS A 89 3.52 -6.45 3.68
CA LYS A 89 4.36 -6.27 4.89
C LYS A 89 3.45 -6.23 6.12
N CYS A 90 2.59 -7.23 6.24
CA CYS A 90 1.52 -7.24 7.22
C CYS A 90 2.01 -7.47 8.64
N ARG A 91 1.31 -6.85 9.60
CA ARG A 91 1.48 -7.13 11.02
C ARG A 91 0.14 -7.49 11.66
N ASN A 92 0.17 -8.51 12.52
CA ASN A 92 -0.94 -8.82 13.41
C ASN A 92 -1.01 -7.75 14.51
N ARG A 93 -2.19 -7.15 14.70
CA ARG A 93 -2.41 -6.11 15.71
C ARG A 93 -2.13 -6.58 17.14
N ASN A 94 -2.16 -7.89 17.39
CA ASN A 94 -1.93 -8.50 18.70
C ASN A 94 -0.47 -8.92 18.94
N SER A 95 0.42 -8.83 17.95
CA SER A 95 1.83 -9.22 18.15
C SER A 95 2.62 -8.08 18.81
N GLU A 96 3.15 -8.34 20.01
CA GLU A 96 4.03 -7.41 20.74
C GLU A 96 5.37 -7.18 20.05
N ALA A 97 5.72 -7.98 19.04
CA ALA A 97 6.96 -7.89 18.26
C ALA A 97 7.09 -6.52 17.57
N THR A 98 7.79 -5.59 18.24
CA THR A 98 8.13 -4.26 17.72
C THR A 98 9.14 -4.36 16.57
N GLY A 99 8.66 -4.68 15.38
CA GLY A 99 9.44 -4.55 14.16
C GLY A 99 9.75 -3.08 13.89
N ASN A 100 11.03 -2.75 13.72
CA ASN A 100 11.44 -1.44 13.25
C ASN A 100 10.89 -1.23 11.84
N ILE A 101 10.07 -0.19 11.64
CA ILE A 101 9.68 0.24 10.30
C ILE A 101 10.85 1.06 9.78
N SER A 102 11.62 0.48 8.86
CA SER A 102 12.57 1.27 8.10
C SER A 102 11.76 2.17 7.16
N VAL A 103 11.85 3.48 7.38
CA VAL A 103 11.33 4.45 6.42
C VAL A 103 12.36 4.52 5.31
N ASN A 104 12.11 3.78 4.22
CA ASN A 104 12.92 3.91 3.00
C ASN A 104 12.43 5.15 2.21
N LYS A 105 13.27 5.75 1.36
CA LYS A 105 12.97 6.98 0.60
C LYS A 105 11.60 6.92 -0.08
N ASP A 106 11.29 5.81 -0.74
CA ASP A 106 10.04 5.64 -1.49
C ASP A 106 8.78 5.62 -0.60
N LYS A 107 8.94 5.33 0.70
CA LYS A 107 7.85 5.25 1.67
C LYS A 107 7.52 6.63 2.27
N ILE A 108 8.43 7.60 2.15
CA ILE A 108 8.29 8.92 2.78
C ILE A 108 7.05 9.64 2.27
N GLN A 109 6.79 9.57 0.96
CA GLN A 109 5.68 10.26 0.31
C GLN A 109 4.30 9.87 0.88
N TYR A 110 4.13 8.62 1.32
CA TYR A 110 2.87 8.10 1.86
C TYR A 110 2.85 8.04 3.39
N SER A 111 3.95 8.38 4.05
CA SER A 111 4.11 8.19 5.49
C SER A 111 3.41 9.31 6.27
N ALA A 112 2.68 8.91 7.31
CA ALA A 112 2.09 9.84 8.24
C ALA A 112 3.18 10.66 8.97
N PRO A 113 2.92 11.94 9.31
CA PRO A 113 3.91 12.83 9.89
C PRO A 113 4.53 12.31 11.20
N GLU A 114 3.76 11.60 12.02
CA GLU A 114 4.25 10.97 13.25
C GLU A 114 5.24 9.82 12.99
N ILE A 115 5.14 9.14 11.85
CA ILE A 115 6.10 8.12 11.41
C ILE A 115 7.39 8.77 10.91
N LEU A 116 7.28 9.89 10.20
CA LEU A 116 8.44 10.65 9.71
C LEU A 116 9.23 11.30 10.84
N ARG A 117 8.53 11.92 11.82
CA ARG A 117 9.17 12.56 12.97
C ARG A 117 10.07 11.58 13.74
N ARG A 118 9.63 10.33 13.93
CA ARG A 118 10.43 9.25 14.53
C ARG A 118 11.76 9.01 13.81
N GLY A 119 11.77 9.06 12.47
CA GLY A 119 12.97 8.83 11.67
C GLY A 119 13.99 9.97 11.75
N ILE A 120 13.53 11.19 12.07
CA ILE A 120 14.35 12.40 12.09
C ILE A 120 14.86 12.72 13.50
N THR A 121 14.01 12.62 14.53
CA THR A 121 14.36 13.14 15.87
C THR A 121 15.02 12.10 16.79
N GLY A 122 15.02 10.82 16.42
CA GLY A 122 15.59 9.75 17.24
C GLY A 122 14.93 9.61 18.62
N GLU A 123 13.80 10.27 18.86
CA GLU A 123 13.10 10.27 20.14
C GLU A 123 12.70 8.84 20.55
N GLU A 124 12.85 8.53 21.83
CA GLU A 124 12.57 7.20 22.37
C GLU A 124 11.12 6.74 22.10
N LYS A 125 10.97 5.42 21.99
CA LYS A 125 9.76 4.68 21.64
C LYS A 125 8.62 4.92 22.65
N SER A 126 7.95 6.07 22.58
CA SER A 126 6.65 6.24 23.22
C SER A 126 5.59 5.40 22.48
N ASP A 127 4.58 4.88 23.19
CA ASP A 127 3.57 4.00 22.60
C ASP A 127 2.78 4.67 21.45
N HIS A 128 2.70 6.00 21.48
CA HIS A 128 2.09 6.84 20.44
C HIS A 128 2.88 6.92 19.12
N SER A 129 4.13 6.44 19.07
CA SER A 129 5.01 6.45 17.88
C SER A 129 5.01 5.14 17.07
N LYS A 130 4.17 4.18 17.47
CA LYS A 130 4.01 2.90 16.76
C LYS A 130 3.02 3.06 15.60
N TYR A 131 3.38 2.55 14.43
CA TYR A 131 2.47 2.50 13.28
C TYR A 131 1.18 1.77 13.64
N ASN A 132 0.07 2.42 13.35
CA ASN A 132 -1.26 1.95 13.68
C ASN A 132 -2.22 2.22 12.50
N ILE A 133 -3.50 1.94 12.70
CA ILE A 133 -4.53 2.13 11.67
C ILE A 133 -4.62 3.59 11.20
N LYS A 134 -4.36 4.57 12.07
CA LYS A 134 -4.39 5.99 11.68
C LYS A 134 -3.28 6.33 10.69
N CYS A 135 -2.09 5.77 10.87
CA CYS A 135 -1.00 5.91 9.91
C CYS A 135 -1.37 5.30 8.54
N GLU A 136 -2.05 4.15 8.54
CA GLU A 136 -2.50 3.51 7.30
C GLU A 136 -3.61 4.30 6.60
N VAL A 137 -4.56 4.86 7.36
CA VAL A 137 -5.59 5.75 6.83
C VAL A 137 -4.97 7.01 6.22
N TYR A 138 -3.91 7.55 6.82
CA TYR A 138 -3.16 8.67 6.23
C TYR A 138 -2.53 8.26 4.89
N SER A 139 -1.82 7.13 4.84
CA SER A 139 -1.23 6.60 3.60
C SER A 139 -2.27 6.39 2.51
N PHE A 140 -3.44 5.87 2.88
CA PHE A 140 -4.58 5.75 1.97
C PHE A 140 -5.08 7.12 1.48
N GLY A 141 -5.10 8.14 2.34
CA GLY A 141 -5.43 9.51 1.95
C GLY A 141 -4.49 10.08 0.88
N ILE A 142 -3.18 9.86 1.02
CA ILE A 142 -2.20 10.25 -0.01
C ILE A 142 -2.42 9.48 -1.30
N LEU A 143 -2.71 8.17 -1.22
CA LEU A 143 -3.01 7.36 -2.39
C LEU A 143 -4.28 7.81 -3.11
N LEU A 144 -5.32 8.25 -2.38
CA LEU A 144 -6.52 8.85 -2.97
C LEU A 144 -6.19 10.15 -3.71
N TRP A 145 -5.31 10.99 -3.16
CA TRP A 145 -4.85 12.19 -3.83
C TRP A 145 -4.11 11.86 -5.14
N GLU A 146 -3.22 10.86 -5.13
CA GLU A 146 -2.51 10.39 -6.32
C GLU A 146 -3.47 9.86 -7.40
N ILE A 147 -4.51 9.11 -7.02
CA ILE A 147 -5.56 8.66 -7.94
C ILE A 147 -6.35 9.85 -8.51
N ALA A 148 -6.68 10.82 -7.66
CA ALA A 148 -7.44 12.00 -8.06
C ALA A 148 -6.66 12.88 -9.04
N GLU A 149 -5.39 13.15 -8.74
CA GLU A 149 -4.53 14.05 -9.50
C GLU A 149 -3.77 13.36 -10.65
N CYS A 150 -3.70 12.02 -10.65
CA CYS A 150 -2.88 11.24 -11.56
C CYS A 150 -1.40 11.68 -11.54
N LYS A 151 -0.89 12.09 -10.38
CA LYS A 151 0.46 12.62 -10.17
C LYS A 151 1.16 11.94 -9.02
N ILE A 152 2.48 11.83 -9.11
CA ILE A 152 3.33 11.30 -8.05
C ILE A 152 3.29 12.27 -6.85
N PRO A 153 2.92 11.80 -5.64
CA PRO A 153 2.90 12.66 -4.45
C PRO A 153 4.25 13.29 -4.17
N TYR A 154 4.25 14.61 -3.92
CA TYR A 154 5.44 15.38 -3.54
C TYR A 154 6.61 15.34 -4.54
N GLN A 155 6.38 14.98 -5.80
CA GLN A 155 7.44 14.87 -6.83
C GLN A 155 8.28 16.14 -7.00
N GLN A 156 7.70 17.31 -6.76
CA GLN A 156 8.39 18.61 -6.83
C GLN A 156 9.41 18.86 -5.71
N PHE A 157 9.51 17.96 -4.73
CA PHE A 157 10.43 18.03 -3.60
C PHE A 157 11.52 16.95 -3.67
N GLU A 158 11.89 16.49 -4.88
CA GLU A 158 13.08 15.66 -5.07
C GLU A 158 14.35 16.39 -4.58
N ASP A 159 15.21 15.66 -3.87
CA ASP A 159 16.50 16.13 -3.31
C ASP A 159 17.48 16.60 -4.41
#